data_AF-A0A9W5YIT8-F1
#
_entry.id   AF-A0A9W5YIT8-F1
#
_cell.length_a   1.000
_cell.length_b   1.000
_cell.length_c   1.000
_cell.angle_alpha   90.00
_cell.angle_beta   90.00
_cell.angle_gamma   90.00
#
_symmetry.space_group_name_H-M   'P 1'
#
loop_
_entity.id
_entity.type
_entity.pdbx_description
1 polymer ?
#
loop_
_entity_poly.entity_id
_entity_poly.type
_entity_poly.pdbx_seq_one_letter_code
_entity_poly.pdbx_strand_id
1 'polypeptide(L)'
;MGSMYLCKKATSGIPDTATASWDEGNEQYYLIRTTGANSLGEPADGLIHQAGLSSAVWEIGTQAICKVKTWADGMGRESDTLAFIACRFPHIPIPEVIHSWTDEKLNRSFLILRRVQGQTLANAWPSLTSEQKAGVAYTVAKYCCDLTEATSEKLQSAMGHGVLEPFLTMHPEALHPSWKPRPSGPFSLVTAEKYFNRMSTMPAPPIGDRFYFYHSDLSPTNILLTDDGFVGAILDWESAGYYPKFWIPLKPYRSGGFKLDIEDNSRYDWTDLLESHLSELGFKLDHSHVEWQKSLNKTYFDVHELCDASC
;
A
#
# COMPACT_ATOMS: atom_id res chain seq x y z
N MET A 1 -1.23 -3.41 -22.42
CA MET A 1 -1.05 -3.41 -20.95
C MET A 1 -0.67 -4.82 -20.53
N GLY A 2 0.63 -5.07 -20.37
CA GLY A 2 1.11 -6.45 -20.20
C GLY A 2 0.82 -7.33 -21.41
N SER A 3 0.77 -8.64 -21.19
CA SER A 3 0.54 -9.66 -22.22
C SER A 3 -0.93 -10.02 -22.43
N MET A 4 -1.81 -9.66 -21.48
CA MET A 4 -3.20 -10.15 -21.42
C MET A 4 -4.27 -9.18 -21.94
N TYR A 5 -4.03 -7.86 -21.86
CA TYR A 5 -5.04 -6.86 -22.21
C TYR A 5 -4.48 -5.72 -23.05
N LEU A 6 -5.30 -5.25 -23.98
CA LEU A 6 -5.11 -3.98 -24.67
C LEU A 6 -6.09 -2.95 -24.11
N CYS A 7 -5.56 -1.76 -23.81
CA CYS A 7 -6.38 -0.57 -23.60
C CYS A 7 -6.61 0.09 -24.94
N LYS A 8 -7.86 0.39 -25.29
CA LYS A 8 -8.21 1.07 -26.54
C LYS A 8 -9.18 2.20 -26.28
N LYS A 9 -9.02 3.28 -27.06
CA LYS A 9 -10.00 4.34 -27.18
C LYS A 9 -11.09 3.91 -28.17
N ALA A 10 -12.36 4.08 -27.80
CA ALA A 10 -13.49 3.75 -28.65
C ALA A 10 -13.60 4.77 -29.79
N THR A 11 -13.69 4.28 -31.03
CA THR A 11 -13.89 5.11 -32.24
C THR A 11 -15.27 4.96 -32.85
N SER A 12 -15.98 3.88 -32.53
CA SER A 12 -17.30 3.53 -33.09
C SER A 12 -18.18 2.78 -32.09
N GLY A 13 -17.98 3.04 -30.79
CA GLY A 13 -18.64 2.35 -29.68
C GLY A 13 -17.75 1.31 -28.99
N ILE A 14 -18.23 0.79 -27.86
CA ILE A 14 -17.55 -0.25 -27.08
C ILE A 14 -17.99 -1.61 -27.62
N PRO A 15 -17.06 -2.51 -28.01
CA PRO A 15 -17.42 -3.84 -28.48
C PRO A 15 -17.95 -4.71 -27.33
N ASP A 16 -18.89 -5.61 -27.61
CA ASP A 16 -19.45 -6.56 -26.62
C ASP A 16 -18.40 -7.48 -25.99
N THR A 17 -17.23 -7.62 -26.64
CA THR A 17 -16.08 -8.39 -26.14
C THR A 17 -15.22 -7.61 -25.14
N ALA A 18 -15.55 -6.35 -24.85
CA ALA A 18 -14.85 -5.56 -23.86
C ALA A 18 -15.04 -6.15 -22.45
N THR A 19 -13.94 -6.24 -21.70
CA THR A 19 -13.93 -6.78 -20.34
C THR A 19 -14.25 -5.70 -19.30
N ALA A 20 -13.87 -4.46 -19.60
CA ALA A 20 -14.17 -3.29 -18.79
C ALA A 20 -14.17 -2.05 -19.70
N SER A 21 -14.89 -1.02 -19.30
CA SER A 21 -14.91 0.27 -19.99
C SER A 21 -15.14 1.40 -19.00
N TRP A 22 -14.70 2.60 -19.37
CA TRP A 22 -14.95 3.82 -18.62
C TRP A 22 -15.05 5.00 -19.57
N ASP A 23 -15.74 6.04 -19.09
CA ASP A 23 -15.92 7.29 -19.81
C ASP A 23 -14.77 8.25 -19.53
N GLU A 24 -14.43 9.05 -20.53
CA GLU A 24 -13.40 10.08 -20.53
C GLU A 24 -14.01 11.35 -21.15
N GLY A 25 -14.81 12.08 -20.38
CA GLY A 25 -15.61 13.19 -20.92
C GLY A 25 -16.60 12.71 -21.98
N ASN A 26 -16.38 13.10 -23.25
CA ASN A 26 -17.18 12.64 -24.39
C ASN A 26 -16.59 11.40 -25.10
N GLU A 27 -15.44 10.91 -24.62
CA GLU A 27 -14.73 9.77 -25.18
C GLU A 27 -14.93 8.55 -24.27
N GLN A 28 -14.64 7.36 -24.80
CA GLN A 28 -14.72 6.12 -24.03
C GLN A 28 -13.47 5.28 -24.24
N TYR A 29 -13.05 4.61 -23.18
CA TYR A 29 -11.95 3.65 -23.20
C TYR A 29 -12.46 2.28 -22.79
N TYR A 30 -11.83 1.24 -23.31
CA TYR A 30 -12.17 -0.14 -22.94
C TYR A 30 -10.95 -1.05 -22.93
N LEU A 31 -11.06 -2.12 -22.15
CA LEU A 31 -10.13 -3.23 -22.11
C LEU A 31 -10.66 -4.37 -22.96
N ILE A 32 -9.79 -4.95 -23.77
CA ILE A 32 -10.08 -6.20 -24.48
C ILE A 32 -8.96 -7.19 -24.25
N ARG A 33 -9.33 -8.45 -24.00
CA ARG A 33 -8.38 -9.53 -23.80
C ARG A 33 -7.64 -9.84 -25.11
N THR A 34 -6.33 -10.03 -25.03
CA THR A 34 -5.51 -10.45 -26.17
C THR A 34 -5.63 -11.95 -26.38
N THR A 35 -5.70 -12.38 -27.64
CA THR A 35 -5.73 -13.79 -28.04
C THR A 35 -4.39 -14.29 -28.60
N GLY A 36 -3.34 -13.44 -28.63
CA GLY A 36 -2.03 -13.78 -29.17
C GLY A 36 -0.87 -13.01 -28.52
N ALA A 37 0.36 -13.47 -28.77
CA ALA A 37 1.58 -12.78 -28.34
C ALA A 37 1.79 -11.53 -29.19
N ASN A 38 1.36 -10.37 -28.69
CA ASN A 38 1.66 -9.10 -29.33
C ASN A 38 3.12 -8.71 -29.06
N SER A 39 3.78 -8.15 -30.07
CA SER A 39 4.98 -7.34 -29.88
C SER A 39 4.68 -6.21 -28.90
N LEU A 40 5.61 -5.94 -27.98
CA LEU A 40 5.57 -4.74 -27.14
C LEU A 40 5.36 -3.53 -28.06
N GLY A 41 4.23 -2.84 -27.89
CA GLY A 41 3.93 -1.63 -28.65
C GLY A 41 4.82 -0.47 -28.23
N GLU A 42 4.59 0.70 -28.81
CA GLU A 42 5.26 1.92 -28.38
C GLU A 42 5.01 2.19 -26.87
N PRO A 43 5.96 2.86 -26.18
CA PRO A 43 5.79 3.26 -24.79
C PRO A 43 4.47 4.00 -24.62
N ALA A 44 3.74 3.68 -23.54
CA ALA A 44 2.54 4.43 -23.21
C ALA A 44 2.90 5.86 -22.79
N ASP A 45 2.28 6.85 -23.43
CA ASP A 45 2.27 8.23 -22.96
C ASP A 45 1.59 8.34 -21.58
N GLY A 46 1.79 9.46 -20.90
CA GLY A 46 1.08 9.74 -19.64
C GLY A 46 1.68 9.08 -18.40
N LEU A 47 2.98 8.81 -18.39
CA LEU A 47 3.67 8.31 -17.19
C LEU A 47 3.62 9.36 -16.05
N ILE A 48 2.96 9.03 -14.94
CA ILE A 48 2.86 9.87 -13.75
C ILE A 48 4.03 9.61 -12.80
N HIS A 49 4.34 8.32 -12.58
CA HIS A 49 5.32 7.91 -11.59
C HIS A 49 5.99 6.60 -12.01
N GLN A 50 7.27 6.46 -11.70
CA GLN A 50 8.03 5.23 -11.89
C GLN A 50 9.02 5.04 -10.73
N ALA A 51 8.98 3.87 -10.10
CA ALA A 51 9.96 3.42 -9.12
C ALA A 51 10.75 2.25 -9.70
N GLY A 52 11.78 2.59 -10.48
CA GLY A 52 12.65 1.61 -11.14
C GLY A 52 11.87 0.59 -11.97
N LEU A 53 12.10 -0.70 -11.68
CA LEU A 53 11.41 -1.83 -12.32
C LEU A 53 10.22 -2.37 -11.50
N SER A 54 10.00 -1.81 -10.31
CA SER A 54 9.10 -2.36 -9.30
C SER A 54 7.66 -1.88 -9.45
N SER A 55 7.48 -0.62 -9.83
CA SER A 55 6.16 -0.04 -10.04
C SER A 55 6.20 1.13 -11.01
N ALA A 56 5.09 1.34 -11.70
CA ALA A 56 4.84 2.54 -12.46
C ALA A 56 3.34 2.83 -12.57
N VAL A 57 3.01 4.10 -12.74
CA VAL A 57 1.63 4.59 -12.82
C VAL A 57 1.50 5.47 -14.05
N TRP A 58 0.51 5.17 -14.87
CA TRP A 58 0.16 5.95 -16.06
C TRP A 58 -1.24 6.52 -15.91
N GLU A 59 -1.47 7.71 -16.45
CA GLU A 59 -2.81 8.17 -16.75
C GLU A 59 -3.35 7.50 -18.01
N ILE A 60 -4.65 7.23 -18.04
CA ILE A 60 -5.35 6.84 -19.25
C ILE A 60 -6.51 7.82 -19.43
N GLY A 61 -6.25 8.87 -20.20
CA GLY A 61 -7.10 10.06 -20.20
C GLY A 61 -6.98 10.82 -18.88
N THR A 62 -7.97 11.65 -18.57
CA THR A 62 -8.07 12.45 -17.34
C THR A 62 -8.85 11.74 -16.22
N GLN A 63 -9.56 10.66 -16.51
CA GLN A 63 -10.49 9.99 -15.58
C GLN A 63 -10.03 8.63 -15.07
N ALA A 64 -8.97 8.04 -15.63
CA ALA A 64 -8.45 6.75 -15.17
C ALA A 64 -6.94 6.76 -15.01
N ILE A 65 -6.45 5.89 -14.14
CA ILE A 65 -5.04 5.60 -13.97
C ILE A 65 -4.80 4.10 -14.06
N CYS A 66 -3.69 3.70 -14.66
CA CYS A 66 -3.19 2.34 -14.68
C CYS A 66 -1.95 2.25 -13.79
N LYS A 67 -2.08 1.49 -12.71
CA LYS A 67 -0.99 1.13 -11.83
C LYS A 67 -0.49 -0.25 -12.19
N VAL A 68 0.82 -0.36 -12.42
CA VAL A 68 1.51 -1.62 -12.69
C VAL A 68 2.53 -1.84 -11.59
N LYS A 69 2.48 -2.99 -10.93
CA LYS A 69 3.43 -3.34 -9.87
C LYS A 69 3.98 -4.75 -10.07
N THR A 70 5.16 -4.98 -9.52
CA THR A 70 5.71 -6.33 -9.40
C THR A 70 4.79 -7.21 -8.58
N TRP A 71 4.70 -8.48 -8.98
CA TRP A 71 3.88 -9.47 -8.32
C TRP A 71 4.70 -10.75 -8.15
N ALA A 72 4.45 -11.45 -7.04
CA ALA A 72 4.96 -12.78 -6.79
C ALA A 72 3.84 -13.64 -6.19
N ASP A 73 3.99 -14.96 -6.32
CA ASP A 73 3.09 -15.90 -5.68
C ASP A 73 3.02 -15.66 -4.15
N GLY A 74 1.84 -15.86 -3.57
CA GLY A 74 1.59 -15.57 -2.15
C GLY A 74 1.40 -14.09 -1.81
N MET A 75 1.29 -13.18 -2.79
CA MET A 75 0.86 -11.79 -2.59
C MET A 75 -0.64 -11.61 -2.84
N GLY A 76 -1.28 -10.82 -1.99
CA GLY A 76 -2.65 -10.33 -2.23
C GLY A 76 -2.69 -9.26 -3.33
N ARG A 77 -3.85 -9.10 -3.98
CA ARG A 77 -4.07 -8.00 -4.93
C ARG A 77 -4.58 -6.78 -4.18
N GLU A 78 -4.07 -5.61 -4.54
CA GLU A 78 -4.56 -4.33 -4.00
C GLU A 78 -6.06 -4.13 -4.25
N SER A 79 -6.61 -4.63 -5.38
CA SER A 79 -8.05 -4.59 -5.65
C SER A 79 -8.89 -5.37 -4.64
N ASP A 80 -8.40 -6.52 -4.16
CA ASP A 80 -9.11 -7.29 -3.14
C ASP A 80 -9.07 -6.56 -1.78
N THR A 81 -7.95 -5.91 -1.47
CA THR A 81 -7.83 -5.05 -0.29
C THR A 81 -8.80 -3.86 -0.38
N LEU A 82 -8.87 -3.17 -1.52
CA LEU A 82 -9.80 -2.06 -1.74
C LEU A 82 -11.26 -2.52 -1.59
N ALA A 83 -11.61 -3.69 -2.11
CA ALA A 83 -12.95 -4.28 -1.93
C ALA A 83 -13.26 -4.59 -0.45
N PHE A 84 -12.28 -5.10 0.30
CA PHE A 84 -12.41 -5.31 1.75
C PHE A 84 -12.67 -3.98 2.49
N ILE A 85 -11.93 -2.91 2.16
CA ILE A 85 -12.13 -1.58 2.75
C ILE A 85 -13.48 -1.00 2.40
N ALA A 86 -13.88 -1.02 1.12
CA ALA A 86 -15.19 -0.51 0.69
C ALA A 86 -16.35 -1.19 1.43
N CYS A 87 -16.21 -2.50 1.72
CA CYS A 87 -17.22 -3.28 2.42
C CYS A 87 -17.25 -2.99 3.93
N ARG A 88 -16.09 -2.92 4.59
CA ARG A 88 -15.99 -2.87 6.05
C ARG A 88 -15.86 -1.46 6.62
N PHE A 89 -15.30 -0.52 5.86
CA PHE A 89 -14.99 0.84 6.27
C PHE A 89 -15.40 1.84 5.18
N PRO A 90 -16.71 1.91 4.82
CA PRO A 90 -17.19 2.70 3.68
C PRO A 90 -16.99 4.22 3.85
N HIS A 91 -16.68 4.69 5.06
CA HIS A 91 -16.37 6.09 5.35
C HIS A 91 -14.91 6.47 5.05
N ILE A 92 -14.01 5.50 4.84
CA ILE A 92 -12.63 5.76 4.44
C ILE A 92 -12.60 5.95 2.92
N PRO A 93 -12.25 7.14 2.42
CA PRO A 93 -12.27 7.39 0.99
C PRO A 93 -11.12 6.67 0.30
N ILE A 94 -11.44 5.86 -0.70
CA ILE A 94 -10.49 5.09 -1.50
C ILE A 94 -10.79 5.26 -3.00
N PRO A 95 -9.79 5.05 -3.89
CA PRO A 95 -10.04 5.02 -5.32
C PRO A 95 -10.97 3.86 -5.71
N GLU A 96 -11.82 4.11 -6.69
CA GLU A 96 -12.65 3.05 -7.25
C GLU A 96 -11.87 2.18 -8.23
N VAL A 97 -12.04 0.87 -8.13
CA VAL A 97 -11.46 -0.11 -9.05
C VAL A 97 -12.34 -0.25 -10.29
N ILE A 98 -11.79 0.10 -11.46
CA ILE A 98 -12.42 -0.16 -12.77
C ILE A 98 -12.15 -1.61 -13.18
N HIS A 99 -10.89 -2.05 -13.10
CA HIS A 99 -10.50 -3.42 -13.44
C HIS A 99 -9.15 -3.79 -12.82
N SER A 100 -8.90 -5.09 -12.61
CA SER A 100 -7.59 -5.56 -12.16
C SER A 100 -7.29 -6.98 -12.63
N TRP A 101 -6.02 -7.29 -12.86
CA TRP A 101 -5.56 -8.63 -13.18
C TRP A 101 -4.10 -8.85 -12.81
N THR A 102 -3.70 -10.12 -12.72
CA THR A 102 -2.30 -10.53 -12.59
C THR A 102 -1.83 -11.11 -13.92
N ASP A 103 -0.68 -10.64 -14.39
CA ASP A 103 0.06 -11.22 -15.50
C ASP A 103 1.24 -12.04 -14.94
N GLU A 104 1.01 -13.33 -14.74
CA GLU A 104 1.99 -14.26 -14.16
C GLU A 104 3.23 -14.38 -15.03
N LYS A 105 3.08 -14.31 -16.37
CA LYS A 105 4.22 -14.39 -17.31
C LYS A 105 5.19 -13.23 -17.12
N LEU A 106 4.65 -12.05 -16.83
CA LEU A 106 5.44 -10.84 -16.59
C LEU A 106 5.78 -10.64 -15.11
N ASN A 107 5.23 -11.45 -14.19
CA ASN A 107 5.29 -11.21 -12.75
C ASN A 107 4.83 -9.78 -12.40
N ARG A 108 3.68 -9.38 -12.94
CA ARG A 108 3.11 -8.03 -12.75
C ARG A 108 1.63 -8.10 -12.38
N SER A 109 1.21 -7.24 -11.47
CA SER A 109 -0.20 -6.91 -11.25
C SER A 109 -0.52 -5.61 -12.00
N PHE A 110 -1.74 -5.54 -12.51
CA PHE A 110 -2.30 -4.36 -13.15
C PHE A 110 -3.59 -3.97 -12.44
N LEU A 111 -3.73 -2.68 -12.16
CA LEU A 111 -4.87 -2.12 -11.47
C LEU A 111 -5.28 -0.83 -12.18
N ILE A 112 -6.49 -0.84 -12.74
CA ILE A 112 -7.11 0.33 -13.34
C ILE A 112 -8.04 0.94 -12.29
N LEU A 113 -7.75 2.18 -11.92
CA LEU A 113 -8.53 2.93 -10.94
C LEU A 113 -9.18 4.13 -11.62
N ARG A 114 -10.35 4.51 -11.13
CA ARG A 114 -10.91 5.83 -11.41
C ARG A 114 -10.00 6.87 -10.76
N ARG A 115 -9.59 7.88 -11.53
CA ARG A 115 -8.72 8.95 -11.03
C ARG A 115 -9.49 9.77 -9.99
N VAL A 116 -8.90 9.88 -8.79
CA VAL A 116 -9.38 10.82 -7.79
C VAL A 116 -8.72 12.17 -8.06
N GLN A 117 -9.52 13.23 -8.20
CA GLN A 117 -9.02 14.59 -8.39
C GLN A 117 -8.57 15.17 -7.05
N GLY A 118 -7.47 15.93 -7.07
CA GLY A 118 -6.91 16.55 -5.88
C GLY A 118 -5.38 16.63 -5.91
N GLN A 119 -4.83 17.24 -4.87
CA GLN A 119 -3.38 17.30 -4.65
C GLN A 119 -2.98 16.32 -3.56
N THR A 120 -1.77 15.75 -3.66
CA THR A 120 -1.22 14.99 -2.55
C THR A 120 -1.01 15.90 -1.34
N LEU A 121 -1.13 15.35 -0.13
CA LEU A 121 -0.86 16.06 1.10
C LEU A 121 0.56 16.64 1.09
N ALA A 122 1.53 15.91 0.52
CA ALA A 122 2.89 16.39 0.31
C ALA A 122 2.93 17.73 -0.44
N ASN A 123 2.19 17.83 -1.56
CA ASN A 123 2.18 19.02 -2.41
C ASN A 123 1.35 20.15 -1.81
N ALA A 124 0.25 19.83 -1.13
CA ALA A 124 -0.63 20.81 -0.51
C ALA A 124 -0.06 21.35 0.83
N TRP A 125 0.81 20.60 1.51
CA TRP A 125 1.30 20.93 2.85
C TRP A 125 1.77 22.37 3.04
N PRO A 126 2.55 22.98 2.11
CA PRO A 126 3.04 24.35 2.28
C PRO A 126 1.93 25.40 2.28
N SER A 127 0.78 25.12 1.65
CA SER A 127 -0.34 26.07 1.55
C SER A 127 -1.42 25.87 2.62
N LEU A 128 -1.39 24.78 3.38
CA LEU A 128 -2.37 24.51 4.43
C LEU A 128 -2.13 25.38 5.66
N THR A 129 -3.22 25.87 6.28
CA THR A 129 -3.15 26.49 7.60
C THR A 129 -2.83 25.45 8.69
N SER A 130 -2.41 25.90 9.86
CA SER A 130 -2.16 25.01 11.01
C SER A 130 -3.41 24.21 11.40
N GLU A 131 -4.59 24.82 11.32
CA GLU A 131 -5.87 24.16 11.60
C GLU A 131 -6.19 23.08 10.57
N GLN A 132 -5.93 23.34 9.29
CA GLN A 132 -6.12 22.35 8.22
C GLN A 132 -5.16 21.17 8.38
N LYS A 133 -3.88 21.43 8.66
CA LYS A 133 -2.88 20.38 8.92
C LYS A 133 -3.29 19.48 10.09
N ALA A 134 -3.70 20.09 11.21
CA ALA A 134 -4.21 19.35 12.36
C ALA A 134 -5.49 18.56 12.03
N GLY A 135 -6.43 19.15 11.27
CA GLY A 135 -7.66 18.49 10.84
C GLY A 135 -7.41 17.26 9.96
N VAL A 136 -6.47 17.34 9.01
CA VAL A 136 -6.07 16.21 8.18
C VAL A 136 -5.42 15.11 9.04
N ALA A 137 -4.47 15.46 9.90
CA ALA A 137 -3.79 14.50 10.78
C ALA A 137 -4.77 13.78 11.73
N TYR A 138 -5.70 14.53 12.34
CA TYR A 138 -6.77 13.98 13.16
C TYR A 138 -7.64 13.00 12.38
N THR A 139 -8.04 13.37 11.17
CA THR A 139 -8.88 12.52 10.30
C THR A 139 -8.17 11.20 9.96
N VAL A 140 -6.89 11.28 9.57
CA VAL A 140 -6.10 10.08 9.24
C VAL A 140 -5.84 9.22 10.47
N ALA A 141 -5.58 9.82 11.64
CA ALA A 141 -5.43 9.08 12.89
C ALA A 141 -6.73 8.34 13.27
N LYS A 142 -7.91 8.94 13.03
CA LYS A 142 -9.19 8.25 13.20
C LYS A 142 -9.34 7.07 12.25
N TYR A 143 -8.98 7.22 10.97
CA TYR A 143 -8.98 6.08 10.04
C TYR A 143 -8.06 4.96 10.52
N CYS A 144 -6.88 5.27 11.04
CA CYS A 144 -6.02 4.26 11.67
C CYS A 144 -6.74 3.52 12.81
N CYS A 145 -7.41 4.26 13.70
CA CYS A 145 -8.17 3.68 14.80
C CYS A 145 -9.31 2.78 14.30
N ASP A 146 -10.12 3.26 13.36
CA ASP A 146 -11.25 2.52 12.81
C ASP A 146 -10.79 1.22 12.13
N LEU A 147 -9.68 1.27 11.37
CA LEU A 147 -9.12 0.07 10.74
C LEU A 147 -8.76 -1.02 11.77
N THR A 148 -8.37 -0.64 13.00
CA THR A 148 -8.06 -1.62 14.06
C THR A 148 -9.26 -2.43 14.55
N GLU A 149 -10.50 -2.05 14.20
CA GLU A 149 -11.68 -2.87 14.45
C GLU A 149 -11.67 -4.19 13.66
N ALA A 150 -10.89 -4.27 12.58
CA ALA A 150 -10.56 -5.53 11.93
C ALA A 150 -9.34 -6.17 12.60
N THR A 151 -9.53 -7.38 13.13
CA THR A 151 -8.48 -8.15 13.79
C THR A 151 -8.27 -9.52 13.15
N SER A 152 -7.08 -10.09 13.34
CA SER A 152 -6.68 -11.40 12.82
C SER A 152 -5.79 -12.12 13.83
N GLU A 153 -5.85 -13.46 13.85
CA GLU A 153 -4.94 -14.32 14.62
C GLU A 153 -3.57 -14.48 13.94
N LYS A 154 -3.45 -13.96 12.71
CA LYS A 154 -2.24 -14.04 11.88
C LYS A 154 -1.79 -12.68 11.37
N LEU A 155 -0.48 -12.50 11.24
CA LEU A 155 0.13 -11.44 10.42
C LEU A 155 -0.07 -11.82 8.95
N GLN A 156 -0.96 -11.12 8.26
CA GLN A 156 -1.38 -11.45 6.89
C GLN A 156 -2.08 -10.26 6.21
N SER A 157 -2.29 -10.32 4.90
CA SER A 157 -3.10 -9.35 4.16
C SER A 157 -4.60 -9.53 4.43
N ALA A 158 -5.43 -8.62 3.89
CA ALA A 158 -6.89 -8.73 3.96
C ALA A 158 -7.44 -10.10 3.50
N MET A 159 -6.75 -10.74 2.55
CA MET A 159 -7.16 -12.00 1.92
C MET A 159 -6.36 -13.22 2.43
N GLY A 160 -5.64 -13.10 3.56
CA GLY A 160 -4.91 -14.23 4.14
C GLY A 160 -3.57 -14.56 3.46
N HIS A 161 -3.05 -13.67 2.63
CA HIS A 161 -1.73 -13.79 2.00
C HIS A 161 -0.65 -13.14 2.88
N GLY A 162 0.63 -13.25 2.52
CA GLY A 162 1.67 -12.49 3.22
C GLY A 162 1.58 -10.98 2.95
N VAL A 163 2.17 -10.18 3.83
CA VAL A 163 2.19 -8.70 3.74
C VAL A 163 3.49 -8.19 3.12
N LEU A 164 3.42 -7.07 2.41
CA LEU A 164 4.60 -6.36 1.92
C LEU A 164 4.95 -5.22 2.88
N GLU A 165 5.89 -5.46 3.80
CA GLU A 165 6.38 -4.42 4.70
C GLU A 165 7.92 -4.48 4.82
N PRO A 166 8.66 -3.74 3.98
CA PRO A 166 10.13 -3.81 3.92
C PRO A 166 10.82 -3.50 5.26
N PHE A 167 10.17 -2.79 6.19
CA PHE A 167 10.74 -2.52 7.50
C PHE A 167 10.62 -3.71 8.48
N LEU A 168 9.74 -4.67 8.19
CA LEU A 168 9.56 -5.92 8.94
C LEU A 168 10.04 -7.16 8.16
N THR A 169 10.50 -7.00 6.91
CA THR A 169 11.00 -8.10 6.07
C THR A 169 12.53 -8.17 6.09
N MET A 170 13.07 -9.39 6.15
CA MET A 170 14.51 -9.66 6.00
C MET A 170 15.01 -9.46 4.55
N HIS A 171 16.31 -9.24 4.37
CA HIS A 171 16.94 -9.22 3.06
C HIS A 171 16.83 -10.57 2.35
N PRO A 172 16.79 -10.57 1.02
CA PRO A 172 16.69 -11.79 0.27
C PRO A 172 18.01 -12.56 0.19
N GLU A 173 17.89 -13.84 -0.16
CA GLU A 173 19.04 -14.64 -0.56
C GLU A 173 19.81 -13.91 -1.67
N ALA A 174 21.14 -14.11 -1.71
CA ALA A 174 22.01 -13.38 -2.64
C ALA A 174 21.62 -13.53 -4.12
N LEU A 175 20.98 -14.64 -4.50
CA LEU A 175 20.54 -14.92 -5.88
C LEU A 175 19.11 -14.46 -6.19
N HIS A 176 18.39 -13.94 -5.19
CA HIS A 176 17.03 -13.48 -5.40
C HIS A 176 17.01 -12.21 -6.26
N PRO A 177 16.15 -12.13 -7.29
CA PRO A 177 16.05 -10.92 -8.10
C PRO A 177 15.64 -9.71 -7.26
N SER A 178 16.39 -8.61 -7.36
CA SER A 178 16.14 -7.38 -6.58
C SER A 178 14.77 -6.75 -6.87
N TRP A 179 14.22 -7.00 -8.06
CA TRP A 179 12.91 -6.50 -8.47
C TRP A 179 11.75 -7.39 -7.99
N LYS A 180 12.00 -8.63 -7.56
CA LYS A 180 10.92 -9.54 -7.18
C LYS A 180 10.50 -9.25 -5.73
N PRO A 181 9.21 -9.04 -5.46
CA PRO A 181 8.73 -8.79 -4.10
C PRO A 181 8.75 -10.08 -3.27
N ARG A 182 8.85 -9.93 -1.95
CA ARG A 182 8.76 -11.04 -0.99
C ARG A 182 7.77 -10.69 0.11
N PRO A 183 6.54 -11.23 0.05
CA PRO A 183 5.59 -11.07 1.13
C PRO A 183 6.08 -11.84 2.37
N SER A 184 5.84 -11.27 3.55
CA SER A 184 6.10 -11.88 4.85
C SER A 184 4.81 -12.48 5.38
N GLY A 185 4.84 -13.76 5.76
CA GLY A 185 3.67 -14.48 6.26
C GLY A 185 2.85 -15.18 5.18
N PRO A 186 1.67 -15.71 5.53
CA PRO A 186 0.97 -15.46 6.79
C PRO A 186 1.66 -16.12 8.00
N PHE A 187 1.77 -15.41 9.12
CA PHE A 187 2.37 -15.94 10.36
C PHE A 187 1.34 -16.04 11.49
N SER A 188 1.30 -17.18 12.18
CA SER A 188 0.62 -17.27 13.49
C SER A 188 1.30 -16.35 14.51
N LEU A 189 0.66 -16.11 15.67
CA LEU A 189 1.29 -15.41 16.79
C LEU A 189 2.66 -16.01 17.16
N VAL A 190 2.72 -17.34 17.34
CA VAL A 190 3.95 -18.06 17.71
C VAL A 190 5.03 -17.90 16.63
N THR A 191 4.65 -18.04 15.35
CA THR A 191 5.59 -17.88 14.24
C THR A 191 6.10 -16.44 14.15
N ALA A 192 5.23 -15.45 14.33
CA ALA A 192 5.60 -14.04 14.31
C ALA A 192 6.53 -13.67 15.47
N GLU A 193 6.28 -14.20 16.67
CA GLU A 193 7.17 -14.01 17.82
C GLU A 193 8.56 -14.61 17.56
N LYS A 194 8.63 -15.85 17.08
CA LYS A 194 9.90 -16.49 16.69
C LYS A 194 10.61 -15.67 15.62
N TYR A 195 9.87 -15.21 14.61
CA TYR A 195 10.38 -14.41 13.50
C TYR A 195 10.99 -13.08 13.97
N PHE A 196 10.24 -12.30 14.75
CA PHE A 196 10.69 -10.99 15.25
C PHE A 196 11.86 -11.10 16.23
N ASN A 197 11.90 -12.14 17.08
CA ASN A 197 13.05 -12.39 17.95
C ASN A 197 14.27 -12.87 17.17
N ARG A 198 14.10 -13.68 16.11
CA ARG A 198 15.21 -14.16 15.28
C ARG A 198 15.89 -13.03 14.50
N MET A 199 15.11 -12.06 14.04
CA MET A 199 15.61 -10.94 13.24
C MET A 199 16.13 -9.76 14.06
N SER A 200 16.30 -9.89 15.38
CA SER A 200 16.72 -8.80 16.27
C SER A 200 17.75 -9.29 17.28
N THR A 201 18.64 -8.40 17.73
CA THR A 201 19.51 -8.66 18.89
C THR A 201 18.86 -8.28 20.23
N MET A 202 17.64 -7.75 20.20
CA MET A 202 16.83 -7.37 21.35
C MET A 202 15.55 -8.21 21.41
N PRO A 203 14.94 -8.37 22.60
CA PRO A 203 13.61 -8.97 22.70
C PRO A 203 12.60 -8.22 21.83
N ALA A 204 11.77 -8.96 21.09
CA ALA A 204 10.72 -8.37 20.28
C ALA A 204 9.66 -7.68 21.15
N PRO A 205 9.08 -6.56 20.69
CA PRO A 205 7.90 -5.96 21.31
C PRO A 205 6.77 -6.99 21.43
N PRO A 206 5.95 -6.92 22.50
CA PRO A 206 4.83 -7.83 22.64
C PRO A 206 3.83 -7.63 21.49
N ILE A 207 3.51 -8.72 20.79
CA ILE A 207 2.53 -8.70 19.69
C ILE A 207 1.11 -8.50 20.26
N GLY A 208 0.83 -9.11 21.41
CA GLY A 208 -0.50 -9.21 21.99
C GLY A 208 -1.19 -10.52 21.60
N ASP A 209 -2.52 -10.56 21.69
CA ASP A 209 -3.35 -11.72 21.34
C ASP A 209 -3.86 -11.67 19.89
N ARG A 210 -3.74 -10.52 19.22
CA ARG A 210 -4.22 -10.31 17.85
C ARG A 210 -3.35 -9.33 17.07
N PHE A 211 -3.45 -9.45 15.75
CA PHE A 211 -2.97 -8.47 14.79
C PHE A 211 -4.13 -7.56 14.35
N TYR A 212 -3.81 -6.31 14.03
CA TYR A 212 -4.78 -5.26 13.73
C TYR A 212 -4.60 -4.77 12.31
N PHE A 213 -5.70 -4.60 11.58
CA PHE A 213 -5.62 -4.11 10.21
C PHE A 213 -5.11 -2.67 10.17
N TYR A 214 -4.11 -2.41 9.33
CA TYR A 214 -3.45 -1.12 9.21
C TYR A 214 -2.89 -0.92 7.78
N HIS A 215 -2.89 0.32 7.30
CA HIS A 215 -2.46 0.69 5.95
C HIS A 215 -0.95 0.49 5.71
N SER A 216 -0.12 0.72 6.72
CA SER A 216 1.35 0.68 6.68
C SER A 216 2.06 1.71 5.79
N ASP A 217 1.41 2.37 4.84
CA ASP A 217 2.05 3.47 4.05
C ASP A 217 1.22 4.76 3.94
N LEU A 218 0.96 5.41 5.08
CA LEU A 218 0.27 6.71 5.15
C LEU A 218 1.23 7.90 4.96
N SER A 219 2.13 7.76 3.99
CA SER A 219 3.00 8.85 3.56
C SER A 219 2.19 10.01 2.98
N PRO A 220 2.68 11.26 3.08
CA PRO A 220 2.01 12.43 2.51
C PRO A 220 1.73 12.33 1.00
N THR A 221 2.46 11.49 0.28
CA THR A 221 2.25 11.25 -1.16
C THR A 221 1.05 10.34 -1.45
N ASN A 222 0.59 9.56 -0.46
CA ASN A 222 -0.52 8.61 -0.58
C ASN A 222 -1.84 9.15 -0.03
N ILE A 223 -1.90 10.42 0.36
CA ILE A 223 -3.11 11.07 0.87
C ILE A 223 -3.46 12.17 -0.12
N LEU A 224 -4.64 12.09 -0.76
CA LEU A 224 -5.15 13.15 -1.62
C LEU A 224 -6.09 14.05 -0.84
N LEU A 225 -5.95 15.36 -1.05
CA LEU A 225 -6.87 16.36 -0.53
C LEU A 225 -7.82 16.87 -1.61
N THR A 226 -9.05 17.14 -1.23
CA THR A 226 -10.01 17.92 -2.02
C THR A 226 -9.57 19.38 -2.08
N ASP A 227 -10.13 20.15 -3.00
CA ASP A 227 -9.86 21.59 -3.11
C ASP A 227 -10.19 22.36 -1.82
N ASP A 228 -11.17 21.87 -1.05
CA ASP A 228 -11.56 22.40 0.27
C ASP A 228 -10.60 22.00 1.41
N GLY A 229 -9.55 21.22 1.13
CA GLY A 229 -8.53 20.80 2.10
C GLY A 229 -8.90 19.60 2.98
N PHE A 230 -9.95 18.84 2.62
CA PHE A 230 -10.32 17.60 3.31
C PHE A 230 -9.68 16.38 2.67
N VAL A 231 -9.56 15.27 3.42
CA VAL A 231 -9.05 14.00 2.86
C VAL A 231 -10.03 13.45 1.82
N GLY A 232 -9.64 13.50 0.55
CA GLY A 232 -10.42 13.07 -0.61
C GLY A 232 -10.17 11.61 -1.01
N ALA A 233 -8.99 11.06 -0.74
CA ALA A 233 -8.70 9.63 -0.86
C ALA A 233 -7.41 9.22 -0.15
N ILE A 234 -7.36 7.96 0.29
CA ILE A 234 -6.14 7.25 0.70
C ILE A 234 -5.75 6.29 -0.42
N LEU A 235 -4.49 6.35 -0.85
CA LEU A 235 -3.91 5.60 -1.97
C LEU A 235 -2.92 4.54 -1.49
N ASP A 236 -2.57 3.62 -2.40
CA ASP A 236 -1.52 2.61 -2.23
C ASP A 236 -1.72 1.61 -1.09
N TRP A 237 -2.83 0.87 -1.17
CA TRP A 237 -3.27 -0.10 -0.16
C TRP A 237 -2.57 -1.46 -0.25
N GLU A 238 -1.54 -1.61 -1.07
CA GLU A 238 -0.90 -2.91 -1.31
C GLU A 238 -0.19 -3.48 -0.07
N SER A 239 0.28 -2.59 0.80
CA SER A 239 0.98 -2.93 2.03
C SER A 239 0.00 -3.05 3.21
N ALA A 240 -1.30 -2.85 2.98
CA ALA A 240 -2.27 -2.95 4.06
C ALA A 240 -2.49 -4.41 4.47
N GLY A 241 -2.58 -4.63 5.78
CA GLY A 241 -2.68 -5.96 6.36
C GLY A 241 -2.82 -5.91 7.87
N TYR A 242 -2.83 -7.08 8.49
CA TYR A 242 -2.92 -7.25 9.93
C TYR A 242 -1.50 -7.24 10.53
N TYR A 243 -1.21 -6.21 11.33
CA TYR A 243 0.10 -5.97 11.93
C TYR A 243 0.03 -5.99 13.47
N PRO A 244 1.17 -6.18 14.17
CA PRO A 244 1.22 -5.97 15.61
C PRO A 244 0.81 -4.54 15.97
N LYS A 245 0.12 -4.34 17.10
CA LYS A 245 -0.37 -3.01 17.49
C LYS A 245 0.74 -1.96 17.58
N PHE A 246 1.94 -2.36 18.01
CA PHE A 246 3.09 -1.46 18.10
C PHE A 246 3.51 -0.86 16.76
N TRP A 247 3.13 -1.49 15.64
CA TRP A 247 3.52 -1.05 14.30
C TRP A 247 2.83 0.25 13.89
N ILE A 248 1.61 0.49 14.37
CA ILE A 248 0.77 1.64 14.02
C ILE A 248 1.47 2.98 14.33
N PRO A 249 2.02 3.22 15.54
CA PRO A 249 2.78 4.44 15.82
C PRO A 249 4.26 4.35 15.40
N LEU A 250 4.84 3.14 15.33
CA LEU A 250 6.26 2.99 15.00
C LEU A 250 6.57 3.25 13.53
N LYS A 251 5.69 2.83 12.61
CA LYS A 251 5.90 2.96 11.17
C LYS A 251 6.02 4.42 10.72
N PRO A 252 5.10 5.34 11.09
CA PRO A 252 5.24 6.75 10.78
C PRO A 252 6.55 7.35 11.30
N TYR A 253 6.93 7.01 12.53
CA TYR A 253 8.14 7.52 13.17
C TYR A 253 9.44 7.05 12.49
N ARG A 254 9.47 5.82 11.95
CA ARG A 254 10.70 5.22 11.39
C ARG A 254 10.85 5.38 9.90
N SER A 255 9.75 5.49 9.15
CA SER A 255 9.78 5.50 7.70
C SER A 255 10.10 6.90 7.17
N GLY A 256 11.16 7.01 6.36
CA GLY A 256 11.50 8.26 5.66
C GLY A 256 10.40 8.76 4.74
N GLY A 257 9.52 7.87 4.24
CA GLY A 257 8.38 8.25 3.39
C GLY A 257 7.31 9.08 4.09
N PHE A 258 7.30 9.12 5.43
CA PHE A 258 6.40 9.99 6.19
C PHE A 258 6.98 11.40 6.38
N LYS A 259 8.22 11.64 5.97
CA LYS A 259 8.81 12.98 6.02
C LYS A 259 8.36 13.77 4.80
N LEU A 260 8.07 15.04 5.01
CA LEU A 260 7.83 15.97 3.90
C LEU A 260 9.17 16.27 3.21
N ASP A 261 9.09 16.57 1.91
CA ASP A 261 10.26 16.98 1.12
C ASP A 261 10.55 18.47 1.34
N ILE A 262 10.97 18.79 2.57
CA ILE A 262 11.32 20.13 3.04
C ILE A 262 12.69 20.04 3.71
N GLU A 263 13.56 21.03 3.49
CA GLU A 263 14.96 20.98 3.94
C GLU A 263 15.14 21.19 5.45
N ASP A 264 14.22 21.90 6.10
CA ASP A 264 14.30 22.25 7.52
C ASP A 264 13.61 21.21 8.44
N ASN A 265 13.48 21.55 9.73
CA ASN A 265 12.85 20.68 10.71
C ASN A 265 11.35 20.47 10.48
N SER A 266 10.67 21.31 9.68
CA SER A 266 9.25 21.12 9.34
C SER A 266 9.01 19.86 8.50
N ARG A 267 10.07 19.22 8.01
CA ARG A 267 10.01 17.89 7.37
C ARG A 267 9.35 16.82 8.25
N TYR A 268 9.30 17.02 9.56
CA TYR A 268 8.67 16.12 10.52
C TYR A 268 7.22 16.50 10.85
N ASP A 269 6.73 17.67 10.45
CA ASP A 269 5.42 18.20 10.88
C ASP A 269 4.27 17.20 10.68
N TRP A 270 4.22 16.53 9.53
CA TRP A 270 3.20 15.51 9.27
C TRP A 270 3.30 14.35 10.26
N THR A 271 4.51 13.85 10.49
CA THR A 271 4.75 12.72 11.37
C THR A 271 4.42 13.08 12.82
N ASP A 272 4.80 14.28 13.25
CA ASP A 272 4.58 14.76 14.61
C ASP A 272 3.07 14.98 14.89
N LEU A 273 2.34 15.58 13.95
CA LEU A 273 0.88 15.75 14.07
C LEU A 273 0.15 14.40 14.06
N LEU A 274 0.53 13.49 13.17
CA LEU A 274 -0.08 12.15 13.10
C LEU A 274 0.21 11.36 14.38
N GLU A 275 1.45 11.38 14.88
CA GLU A 275 1.83 10.71 16.13
C GLU A 275 1.06 11.26 17.33
N SER A 276 0.94 12.59 17.44
CA SER A 276 0.19 13.23 18.52
C SER A 276 -1.26 12.72 18.59
N HIS A 277 -1.98 12.68 17.45
CA HIS A 277 -3.35 12.19 17.43
C HIS A 277 -3.47 10.67 17.58
N LEU A 278 -2.51 9.89 17.07
CA LEU A 278 -2.44 8.45 17.34
C LEU A 278 -2.26 8.17 18.84
N SER A 279 -1.41 8.96 19.51
CA SER A 279 -1.15 8.87 20.95
C SER A 279 -2.41 9.18 21.79
N GLU A 280 -3.19 10.19 21.39
CA GLU A 280 -4.51 10.51 21.97
C GLU A 280 -5.50 9.35 21.85
N LEU A 281 -5.44 8.61 20.73
CA LEU A 281 -6.26 7.42 20.47
C LEU A 281 -5.69 6.13 21.10
N GLY A 282 -4.61 6.23 21.89
CA GLY A 282 -4.02 5.12 22.63
C GLY A 282 -2.98 4.31 21.85
N PHE A 283 -2.56 4.76 20.67
CA PHE A 283 -1.43 4.23 19.92
C PHE A 283 -0.17 5.04 20.25
N LYS A 284 0.34 4.87 21.46
CA LYS A 284 1.51 5.61 21.93
C LYS A 284 2.80 4.98 21.40
N LEU A 285 3.71 5.80 20.89
CA LEU A 285 5.04 5.36 20.53
C LEU A 285 5.81 4.95 21.80
N ASP A 286 6.42 3.77 21.76
CA ASP A 286 7.38 3.32 22.78
C ASP A 286 8.79 3.36 22.18
N HIS A 287 9.69 4.11 22.82
CA HIS A 287 11.07 4.25 22.36
C HIS A 287 11.86 2.93 22.43
N SER A 288 11.47 1.98 23.29
CA SER A 288 12.07 0.64 23.27
C SER A 288 11.78 -0.10 21.97
N HIS A 289 10.62 0.13 21.34
CA HIS A 289 10.27 -0.44 20.04
C HIS A 289 11.08 0.22 18.90
N VAL A 290 11.45 1.50 19.06
CA VAL A 290 12.37 2.19 18.15
C VAL A 290 13.76 1.56 18.21
N GLU A 291 14.28 1.30 19.41
CA GLU A 291 15.57 0.65 19.59
C GLU A 291 15.56 -0.80 19.09
N TRP A 292 14.48 -1.54 19.36
CA TRP A 292 14.28 -2.86 18.75
C TRP A 292 14.32 -2.80 17.22
N GLN A 293 13.63 -1.85 16.58
CA GLN A 293 13.63 -1.72 15.13
C GLN A 293 15.04 -1.39 14.58
N LYS A 294 15.84 -0.59 15.30
CA LYS A 294 17.23 -0.29 14.93
C LYS A 294 18.15 -1.51 15.10
N SER A 295 17.82 -2.41 16.01
CA SER A 295 18.57 -3.64 16.28
C SER A 295 18.33 -4.77 15.27
N LEU A 296 17.42 -4.56 14.31
CA LEU A 296 17.04 -5.59 13.35
C LEU A 296 18.23 -6.03 12.49
N ASN A 297 18.58 -7.32 12.60
CA ASN A 297 19.49 -7.99 11.68
C ASN A 297 18.67 -8.63 10.56
N LYS A 298 18.59 -7.93 9.43
CA LYS A 298 17.84 -8.38 8.24
C LYS A 298 18.59 -9.42 7.41
N THR A 299 19.59 -10.12 7.95
CA THR A 299 20.22 -11.24 7.23
C THR A 299 19.19 -12.31 6.94
N TYR A 300 19.29 -12.92 5.76
CA TYR A 300 18.37 -13.99 5.35
C TYR A 300 18.44 -15.20 6.29
N PHE A 301 17.28 -15.80 6.56
CA PHE A 301 17.12 -17.13 7.14
C PHE A 301 15.85 -17.77 6.57
N ASP A 302 15.79 -19.10 6.55
CA ASP A 302 14.60 -19.81 6.06
C ASP A 302 13.47 -19.70 7.09
N VAL A 303 12.34 -19.10 6.69
CA VAL A 303 11.19 -18.92 7.57
C VAL A 303 10.45 -20.22 7.84
N HIS A 304 10.60 -21.23 6.98
CA HIS A 304 10.01 -22.56 7.20
C HIS A 304 10.61 -23.26 8.41
N GLU A 305 11.84 -22.89 8.84
CA GLU A 305 12.44 -23.35 10.10
C GLU A 305 11.68 -22.87 11.35
N LEU A 306 10.85 -21.83 11.21
CA LEU A 306 10.09 -21.23 12.32
C LEU A 306 8.65 -21.75 12.42
N CYS A 307 8.14 -22.38 11.36
CA CYS A 307 6.83 -23.01 11.35
C CYS A 307 6.89 -24.32 12.15
N ASP A 308 5.93 -24.54 13.05
CA ASP A 308 5.83 -25.83 13.74
C ASP A 308 5.55 -26.93 12.70
N ALA A 309 6.10 -28.14 12.92
CA ALA A 309 6.13 -29.27 11.97
C ALA A 309 4.76 -29.90 11.63
N SER A 310 3.68 -29.15 11.77
CA SER A 310 2.30 -29.55 11.49
C SER A 310 1.63 -28.47 10.64
N CYS A 311 1.88 -28.54 9.33
CA CYS A 311 1.00 -28.05 8.27
C CYS A 311 0.27 -29.24 7.67
#